data_AF-A0A3C0G9K4-F1
#
_entry.id   AF-A0A3C0G9K4-F1
#
_cell.length_a   1.000
_cell.length_b   1.000
_cell.length_c   1.000
_cell.angle_alpha   90.00
_cell.angle_beta   90.00
_cell.angle_gamma   90.00
#
_symmetry.space_group_name_H-M   'P 1'
#
loop_
_entity.id
_entity.type
_entity.pdbx_description
1 polymer ?
#
loop_
_entity_poly.entity_id
_entity_poly.type
_entity_poly.pdbx_seq_one_letter_code
_entity_poly.pdbx_strand_id
1 'polypeptide(L)'
;MKYISLVLTMLFLLASCKKNIGNNGIYVENATELKNAIEQSKPGDNIILSNGIWKNTGITFYGHGTKDKPISIIAETPGKVFLEGNSYLHLGGEHLHVGGLYFRNGYSPNSSIIRFMINEDSVANYCRVTNTVLKDFNQPNRYTNDRWIEFYGKHNSFDHNFVSGKSNDGETLRVFFTGNQ
;
A
#
# COMPACT_ATOMS: atom_id res chain seq x y z
N MET A 1 48.81 6.33 34.49
CA MET A 1 48.68 5.67 33.15
C MET A 1 47.45 4.76 33.02
N LYS A 2 47.04 3.98 34.04
CA LYS A 2 45.81 3.14 33.99
C LYS A 2 44.51 3.93 33.80
N TYR A 3 44.36 5.10 34.43
CA TYR A 3 43.15 5.92 34.31
C TYR A 3 43.01 6.62 32.94
N ILE A 4 44.13 6.92 32.25
CA ILE A 4 44.11 7.52 30.91
C ILE A 4 43.61 6.50 29.88
N SER A 5 43.96 5.22 30.05
CA SER A 5 43.46 4.13 29.18
C SER A 5 41.96 3.85 29.40
N LEU A 6 41.45 4.04 30.61
CA LEU A 6 40.03 3.86 30.95
C LEU A 6 39.14 5.00 30.40
N VAL A 7 39.65 6.24 30.39
CA VAL A 7 38.94 7.40 29.81
C VAL A 7 38.87 7.30 28.29
N LEU A 8 39.90 6.76 27.64
CA LEU A 8 39.94 6.61 26.17
C LEU A 8 38.99 5.51 25.66
N THR A 9 38.70 4.49 26.47
CA THR A 9 37.71 3.44 26.13
C THR A 9 36.26 3.90 26.32
N MET A 10 36.00 4.80 27.27
CA MET A 10 34.67 5.37 27.49
C MET A 10 34.28 6.40 26.41
N LEU A 11 35.28 7.06 25.80
CA LEU A 11 35.05 8.00 24.68
C LEU A 11 34.67 7.29 23.36
N PHE A 12 35.14 6.05 23.15
CA PHE A 12 34.81 5.26 21.95
C PHE A 12 33.38 4.67 21.98
N LEU A 13 32.79 4.49 23.16
CA LEU A 13 31.42 3.96 23.30
C LEU A 13 30.33 5.00 22.99
N LEU A 14 30.63 6.30 23.07
CA LEU A 14 29.67 7.37 22.79
C LEU A 14 29.57 7.70 21.28
N ALA A 15 30.50 7.22 20.46
CA ALA A 15 30.52 7.47 19.01
C ALA A 15 29.68 6.47 18.18
N SER A 16 29.11 5.43 18.80
CA SER A 16 28.37 4.38 18.07
C SER A 16 26.87 4.66 17.90
N CYS A 17 26.34 5.70 18.55
CA CYS A 17 24.97 6.16 18.30
C CYS A 17 24.90 7.05 17.05
N LYS A 18 25.15 6.47 15.87
CA LYS A 18 24.47 6.99 14.69
C LYS A 18 23.00 6.67 14.88
N LYS A 19 22.22 7.66 15.33
CA LYS A 19 20.76 7.65 15.19
C LYS A 19 20.52 7.35 13.71
N ASN A 20 20.09 6.12 13.39
CA ASN A 20 19.57 5.84 12.07
C ASN A 20 18.39 6.80 11.93
N ILE A 21 18.60 7.88 11.20
CA ILE A 21 17.52 8.70 10.67
C ILE A 21 16.85 7.77 9.67
N GLY A 22 16.02 6.86 10.19
CA GLY A 22 15.22 5.97 9.37
C GLY A 22 14.37 6.88 8.50
N ASN A 23 14.56 6.73 7.18
CA ASN A 23 13.95 7.49 6.10
C ASN A 23 12.73 8.31 6.56
N ASN A 24 12.88 9.63 6.58
CA ASN A 24 11.73 10.53 6.51
C ASN A 24 10.89 10.05 5.32
N GLY A 25 9.65 9.60 5.57
CA GLY A 25 8.82 9.03 4.51
C GLY A 25 8.68 9.99 3.31
N ILE A 26 8.49 9.42 2.13
CA ILE A 26 8.29 10.15 0.89
C ILE A 26 6.86 10.69 0.91
N TYR A 27 6.71 11.92 1.37
CA TYR A 27 5.40 12.58 1.45
C TYR A 27 4.95 13.02 0.06
N VAL A 28 3.71 12.70 -0.29
CA VAL A 28 3.10 13.03 -1.59
C VAL A 28 1.72 13.63 -1.40
N GLU A 29 1.40 14.65 -2.19
CA GLU A 29 0.17 15.44 -2.05
C GLU A 29 -0.82 15.24 -3.20
N ASN A 30 -0.40 14.62 -4.30
CA ASN A 30 -1.22 14.40 -5.47
C ASN A 30 -0.81 13.14 -6.26
N ALA A 31 -1.67 12.74 -7.20
CA ALA A 31 -1.48 11.53 -7.99
C ALA A 31 -0.20 11.51 -8.82
N THR A 32 0.27 12.67 -9.30
CA THR A 32 1.52 12.79 -10.07
C THR A 32 2.73 12.50 -9.18
N GLU A 33 2.77 13.09 -8.00
CA GLU A 33 3.82 12.83 -7.01
C GLU A 33 3.81 11.38 -6.53
N LEU A 34 2.62 10.82 -6.25
CA LEU A 34 2.47 9.41 -5.89
C LEU A 34 3.03 8.49 -6.98
N LYS A 35 2.69 8.75 -8.25
CA LYS A 35 3.21 7.97 -9.38
C LYS A 35 4.74 8.04 -9.43
N ASN A 36 5.31 9.25 -9.35
CA ASN A 36 6.76 9.44 -9.39
C ASN A 36 7.46 8.75 -8.20
N ALA A 37 6.85 8.82 -7.00
CA ALA A 37 7.36 8.17 -5.81
C ALA A 37 7.36 6.64 -5.94
N ILE A 38 6.32 6.05 -6.52
CA ILE A 38 6.26 4.61 -6.80
C ILE A 38 7.36 4.22 -7.79
N GLU A 39 7.51 4.94 -8.90
CA GLU A 39 8.51 4.65 -9.95
C GLU A 39 9.96 4.74 -9.44
N GLN A 40 10.23 5.58 -8.44
CA GLN A 40 11.56 5.79 -7.87
C GLN A 40 11.82 5.01 -6.58
N SER A 41 10.80 4.32 -6.07
CA SER A 41 10.85 3.65 -4.77
C SER A 41 11.88 2.53 -4.73
N LYS A 42 12.49 2.35 -3.56
CA LYS A 42 13.47 1.31 -3.26
C LYS A 42 13.03 0.51 -2.03
N PRO A 43 13.54 -0.73 -1.86
CA PRO A 43 13.25 -1.53 -0.66
C PRO A 43 13.44 -0.74 0.65
N GLY A 44 12.36 -0.63 1.43
CA GLY A 44 12.33 0.08 2.71
C GLY A 44 11.78 1.51 2.63
N ASP A 45 11.43 2.00 1.45
CA ASP A 45 10.79 3.31 1.30
C ASP A 45 9.33 3.27 1.77
N ASN A 46 8.91 4.36 2.42
CA ASN A 46 7.55 4.56 2.91
C ASN A 46 6.97 5.80 2.24
N ILE A 47 6.04 5.62 1.31
CA ILE A 47 5.32 6.68 0.62
C ILE A 47 4.11 7.06 1.48
N ILE A 48 4.00 8.33 1.85
CA ILE A 48 2.98 8.85 2.76
C ILE A 48 2.03 9.74 1.97
N LEU A 49 0.77 9.32 1.84
CA LEU A 49 -0.28 10.12 1.21
C LEU A 49 -0.77 11.17 2.20
N SER A 50 -0.71 12.44 1.78
CA SER A 50 -1.27 13.55 2.55
C SER A 50 -2.76 13.36 2.85
N ASN A 51 -3.17 13.86 4.01
CA ASN A 51 -4.58 13.94 4.39
C ASN A 51 -5.39 14.72 3.35
N GLY A 52 -6.56 14.20 2.97
CA GLY A 52 -7.43 14.85 2.01
C GLY A 52 -8.17 13.88 1.10
N ILE A 53 -8.79 14.44 0.07
CA ILE A 53 -9.52 13.70 -0.96
C ILE A 53 -8.61 13.47 -2.16
N TRP A 54 -8.35 12.20 -2.44
CA TRP A 54 -7.64 11.69 -3.61
C TRP A 54 -8.69 11.25 -4.64
N LYS A 55 -9.14 12.20 -5.46
CA LYS A 55 -10.23 11.99 -6.42
C LYS A 55 -9.70 11.36 -7.70
N ASN A 56 -10.43 10.37 -8.22
CA ASN A 56 -10.12 9.68 -9.49
C ASN A 56 -8.67 9.17 -9.55
N THR A 57 -8.17 8.63 -8.44
CA THR A 57 -6.78 8.19 -8.29
C THR A 57 -6.69 6.69 -8.44
N GLY A 58 -6.15 6.25 -9.59
CA GLY A 58 -5.73 4.86 -9.80
C GLY A 58 -4.32 4.64 -9.27
N ILE A 59 -4.18 3.84 -8.21
CA ILE A 59 -2.90 3.51 -7.62
C ILE A 59 -2.41 2.18 -8.21
N THR A 60 -1.53 2.27 -9.19
CA THR A 60 -0.80 1.12 -9.73
C THR A 60 0.53 1.00 -9.00
N PHE A 61 0.56 0.17 -7.96
CA PHE A 61 1.72 0.01 -7.08
C PHE A 61 2.57 -1.16 -7.56
N TYR A 62 3.53 -0.87 -8.43
CA TYR A 62 4.54 -1.82 -8.88
C TYR A 62 5.86 -1.61 -8.14
N GLY A 63 6.48 -2.68 -7.66
CA GLY A 63 7.78 -2.61 -7.02
C GLY A 63 8.25 -3.94 -6.44
N HIS A 64 9.52 -3.98 -6.04
CA HIS A 64 10.13 -5.18 -5.45
C HIS A 64 10.82 -4.77 -4.14
N GLY A 65 10.08 -4.87 -3.04
CA GLY A 65 10.65 -4.79 -1.70
C GLY A 65 11.36 -6.08 -1.32
N THR A 66 11.81 -6.15 -0.07
CA THR A 66 12.29 -7.40 0.51
C THR A 66 11.55 -7.71 1.80
N LYS A 67 11.62 -8.95 2.27
CA LYS A 67 11.04 -9.38 3.56
C LYS A 67 11.37 -8.43 4.72
N ASP A 68 12.62 -7.96 4.78
CA ASP A 68 13.09 -7.08 5.86
C ASP A 68 12.89 -5.59 5.55
N LYS A 69 12.68 -5.24 4.27
CA LYS A 69 12.55 -3.87 3.78
C LYS A 69 11.43 -3.79 2.72
N PRO A 70 10.15 -3.96 3.13
CA PRO A 70 9.03 -3.80 2.22
C PRO A 70 8.96 -2.36 1.73
N ILE A 71 8.34 -2.14 0.57
CA ILE A 71 7.98 -0.80 0.10
C ILE A 71 6.55 -0.54 0.55
N SER A 72 6.27 0.62 1.14
CA SER A 72 4.93 0.92 1.65
C SER A 72 4.27 2.15 1.06
N ILE A 73 2.95 2.10 0.95
CA ILE A 73 2.06 3.24 0.73
C ILE A 73 1.14 3.34 1.94
N ILE A 74 1.23 4.42 2.70
CA ILE A 74 0.42 4.62 3.90
C ILE A 74 -0.28 5.98 3.89
N ALA A 75 -1.45 6.05 4.51
CA ALA A 75 -2.06 7.33 4.83
C ALA A 75 -1.24 8.08 5.88
N GLU A 76 -1.10 9.40 5.74
CA GLU A 76 -0.54 10.28 6.78
C GLU A 76 -1.27 10.10 8.11
N THR A 77 -2.61 10.13 8.08
CA THR A 77 -3.46 9.78 9.21
C THR A 77 -4.54 8.79 8.77
N PRO A 78 -4.59 7.56 9.33
CA PRO A 78 -5.64 6.60 9.00
C PRO A 78 -7.04 7.20 9.18
N GLY A 79 -7.88 7.03 8.16
CA GLY A 79 -9.23 7.60 8.14
C GLY A 79 -9.31 9.07 7.70
N LYS A 80 -8.21 9.69 7.27
CA LYS A 80 -8.19 11.05 6.68
C LYS A 80 -7.70 11.11 5.24
N VAL A 81 -7.35 9.97 4.64
CA VAL A 81 -7.01 9.84 3.21
C VAL A 81 -8.16 9.13 2.49
N PHE A 82 -8.95 9.90 1.74
CA PHE A 82 -10.17 9.43 1.10
C PHE A 82 -9.98 9.26 -0.40
N LEU A 83 -10.10 8.03 -0.88
CA LEU A 83 -10.06 7.67 -2.30
C LEU A 83 -11.49 7.74 -2.81
N GLU A 84 -11.78 8.74 -3.65
CA GLU A 84 -13.14 9.03 -4.14
C GLU A 84 -13.21 9.02 -5.67
N GLY A 85 -14.42 8.97 -6.24
CA GLY A 85 -14.62 8.89 -7.68
C GLY A 85 -14.08 7.58 -8.27
N ASN A 86 -13.46 7.67 -9.45
CA ASN A 86 -12.94 6.51 -10.17
C ASN A 86 -11.55 6.12 -9.66
N SER A 87 -11.49 5.48 -8.50
CA SER A 87 -10.25 5.16 -7.79
C SER A 87 -10.09 3.66 -7.56
N TYR A 88 -8.85 3.18 -7.51
CA TYR A 88 -8.51 1.76 -7.30
C TYR A 88 -7.07 1.61 -6.81
N LEU A 89 -6.71 0.40 -6.35
CA LEU A 89 -5.38 -0.01 -5.92
C LEU A 89 -5.03 -1.38 -6.54
N HIS A 90 -4.10 -1.41 -7.48
CA HIS A 90 -3.58 -2.65 -8.06
C HIS A 90 -2.10 -2.82 -7.72
N LEU A 91 -1.74 -3.98 -7.18
CA LEU A 91 -0.37 -4.30 -6.74
C LEU A 91 0.28 -5.30 -7.68
N GLY A 92 1.57 -5.12 -7.98
CA GLY A 92 2.37 -6.09 -8.74
C GLY A 92 3.84 -6.08 -8.31
N GLY A 93 4.46 -7.26 -8.20
CA GLY A 93 5.80 -7.43 -7.65
C GLY A 93 5.79 -8.02 -6.24
N GLU A 94 6.77 -7.70 -5.40
CA GLU A 94 6.99 -8.41 -4.13
C GLU A 94 7.13 -7.48 -2.92
N HIS A 95 6.65 -7.95 -1.76
CA HIS A 95 6.81 -7.27 -0.47
C HIS A 95 6.32 -5.81 -0.46
N LEU A 96 5.11 -5.61 -1.00
CA LEU A 96 4.45 -4.31 -1.04
C LEU A 96 3.39 -4.21 0.06
N HIS A 97 3.45 -3.16 0.87
CA HIS A 97 2.52 -2.94 1.98
C HIS A 97 1.67 -1.70 1.76
N VAL A 98 0.36 -1.81 1.93
CA VAL A 98 -0.56 -0.67 1.83
C VAL A 98 -1.43 -0.59 3.09
N GLY A 99 -1.65 0.62 3.61
CA GLY A 99 -2.64 0.76 4.67
C GLY A 99 -3.10 2.16 5.04
N GLY A 100 -4.21 2.22 5.77
CA GLY A 100 -4.81 3.46 6.25
C GLY A 100 -5.69 4.19 5.23
N LEU A 101 -5.96 3.59 4.06
CA LEU A 101 -6.75 4.21 2.99
C LEU A 101 -8.25 4.04 3.23
N TYR A 102 -9.06 4.98 2.70
CA TYR A 102 -10.52 4.92 2.78
C TYR A 102 -11.15 5.15 1.41
N PHE A 103 -11.66 4.09 0.79
CA PHE A 103 -12.47 4.14 -0.43
C PHE A 103 -13.95 4.45 -0.10
N ARG A 104 -14.46 5.57 -0.62
CA ARG A 104 -15.86 6.02 -0.47
C ARG A 104 -16.29 6.91 -1.63
N ASN A 105 -17.59 7.20 -1.78
CA ASN A 105 -18.09 8.17 -2.77
C ASN A 105 -17.56 7.93 -4.20
N GLY A 106 -17.57 6.67 -4.65
CA GLY A 106 -16.96 6.30 -5.92
C GLY A 106 -17.18 4.84 -6.29
N TYR A 107 -16.49 4.42 -7.34
CA TYR A 107 -16.49 3.05 -7.84
C TYR A 107 -15.19 2.79 -8.60
N SER A 108 -14.81 1.52 -8.75
CA SER A 108 -13.65 1.19 -9.58
C SER A 108 -14.04 1.24 -11.07
N PRO A 109 -13.30 1.95 -11.93
CA PRO A 109 -13.50 1.87 -13.39
C PRO A 109 -13.01 0.54 -13.98
N ASN A 110 -12.20 -0.20 -13.22
CA ASN A 110 -11.70 -1.52 -13.56
C ASN A 110 -12.56 -2.60 -12.89
N SER A 111 -12.34 -3.86 -13.25
CA SER A 111 -13.05 -5.01 -12.67
C SER A 111 -12.87 -5.19 -11.16
N SER A 112 -11.92 -4.49 -10.53
CA SER A 112 -11.81 -4.47 -9.07
C SER A 112 -11.18 -3.24 -8.42
N ILE A 113 -11.59 -2.96 -7.18
CA ILE A 113 -11.07 -1.87 -6.34
C ILE A 113 -9.65 -2.22 -5.88
N ILE A 114 -9.47 -3.37 -5.23
CA ILE A 114 -8.16 -3.87 -4.79
C ILE A 114 -7.83 -5.13 -5.56
N ARG A 115 -6.70 -5.13 -6.27
CA ARG A 115 -6.23 -6.28 -7.04
C ARG A 115 -4.78 -6.59 -6.73
N PHE A 116 -4.46 -7.85 -6.41
CA PHE A 116 -3.09 -8.32 -6.23
C PHE A 116 -2.44 -8.76 -7.56
N MET A 117 -2.69 -8.01 -8.62
CA MET A 117 -2.12 -8.19 -9.96
C MET A 117 -2.35 -6.90 -10.76
N ILE A 118 -1.34 -6.42 -11.48
CA ILE A 118 -1.51 -5.32 -12.44
C ILE A 118 -1.86 -5.91 -13.82
N ASN A 119 -1.09 -6.91 -14.24
CA ASN A 119 -1.27 -7.71 -15.45
C ASN A 119 -0.63 -9.08 -15.24
N GLU A 120 -0.71 -9.97 -16.23
CA GLU A 120 -0.19 -11.35 -16.14
C GLU A 120 1.32 -11.43 -15.84
N ASP A 121 2.09 -10.41 -16.26
CA ASP A 121 3.54 -10.32 -16.02
C ASP A 121 3.88 -9.62 -14.69
N SER A 122 2.87 -9.15 -13.94
CA SER A 122 3.03 -8.31 -12.74
C SER A 122 2.03 -8.72 -11.66
N VAL A 123 2.14 -9.96 -11.21
CA VAL A 123 1.40 -10.54 -10.08
C VAL A 123 2.04 -10.09 -8.76
N ALA A 124 1.23 -9.78 -7.74
CA ALA A 124 1.76 -9.47 -6.41
C ALA A 124 2.02 -10.74 -5.59
N ASN A 125 3.14 -10.80 -4.88
CA ASN A 125 3.47 -11.86 -3.93
C ASN A 125 4.03 -11.27 -2.62
N TYR A 126 3.73 -11.91 -1.48
CA TYR A 126 4.15 -11.42 -0.16
C TYR A 126 3.71 -9.98 0.16
N CYS A 127 2.64 -9.51 -0.47
CA CYS A 127 2.10 -8.18 -0.29
C CYS A 127 1.02 -8.16 0.80
N ARG A 128 0.77 -6.99 1.38
CA ARG A 128 -0.19 -6.82 2.46
C ARG A 128 -1.02 -5.56 2.28
N VAL A 129 -2.33 -5.70 2.41
CA VAL A 129 -3.25 -4.56 2.54
C VAL A 129 -3.92 -4.62 3.92
N THR A 130 -3.76 -3.56 4.71
CA THR A 130 -4.24 -3.53 6.09
C THR A 130 -4.83 -2.18 6.48
N ASN A 131 -5.65 -2.14 7.54
CA ASN A 131 -6.25 -0.91 8.07
C ASN A 131 -6.93 -0.04 7.01
N THR A 132 -7.55 -0.67 6.02
CA THR A 132 -8.16 -0.03 4.86
C THR A 132 -9.67 -0.22 4.90
N VAL A 133 -10.41 0.82 4.50
CA VAL A 133 -11.88 0.86 4.54
C VAL A 133 -12.43 0.90 3.12
N LEU A 134 -13.30 -0.05 2.79
CA LEU A 134 -14.10 -0.08 1.56
C LEU A 134 -15.57 0.03 1.98
N LYS A 135 -16.18 1.18 1.73
CA LYS A 135 -17.56 1.43 2.14
C LYS A 135 -18.37 2.05 1.01
N ASP A 136 -19.48 1.40 0.66
CA ASP A 136 -20.47 1.86 -0.32
C ASP A 136 -19.87 2.25 -1.70
N PHE A 137 -18.75 1.63 -2.10
CA PHE A 137 -17.98 1.96 -3.30
C PHE A 137 -18.49 1.19 -4.53
N ASN A 138 -19.77 1.37 -4.83
CA ASN A 138 -20.55 0.56 -5.76
C ASN A 138 -20.59 1.13 -7.18
N GLN A 139 -20.63 0.24 -8.17
CA GLN A 139 -20.94 0.63 -9.55
C GLN A 139 -22.27 1.40 -9.63
N PRO A 140 -22.39 2.43 -10.50
CA PRO A 140 -23.64 3.18 -10.67
C PRO A 140 -24.84 2.30 -11.07
N ASN A 141 -24.58 1.21 -11.79
CA ASN A 141 -25.58 0.22 -12.14
C ASN A 141 -25.40 -1.05 -11.32
N ARG A 142 -26.43 -1.45 -10.57
CA ARG A 142 -26.43 -2.67 -9.72
C ARG A 142 -26.19 -3.98 -10.49
N TYR A 143 -26.43 -4.00 -11.80
CA TYR A 143 -26.19 -5.18 -12.65
C TYR A 143 -24.80 -5.19 -13.27
N THR A 144 -24.01 -4.13 -13.11
CA THR A 144 -22.61 -4.14 -13.53
C THR A 144 -21.83 -5.03 -12.58
N ASN A 145 -21.27 -6.10 -13.13
CA ASN A 145 -20.43 -7.04 -12.40
C ASN A 145 -19.07 -6.38 -12.08
N ASP A 146 -18.71 -6.35 -10.80
CA ASP A 146 -17.35 -6.09 -10.37
C ASP A 146 -17.01 -6.90 -9.12
N ARG A 147 -15.74 -6.85 -8.74
CA ARG A 147 -15.28 -7.40 -7.46
C ARG A 147 -14.64 -6.30 -6.66
N TRP A 148 -14.81 -6.31 -5.34
CA TRP A 148 -14.12 -5.31 -4.53
C TRP A 148 -12.66 -5.70 -4.30
N ILE A 149 -12.41 -6.97 -4.01
CA ILE A 149 -11.07 -7.50 -3.75
C ILE A 149 -10.80 -8.73 -4.62
N GLU A 150 -9.71 -8.72 -5.36
CA GLU A 150 -9.25 -9.86 -6.14
C GLU A 150 -7.83 -10.26 -5.72
N PHE A 151 -7.72 -11.47 -5.17
CA PHE A 151 -6.46 -12.11 -4.84
C PHE A 151 -5.95 -12.91 -6.03
N TYR A 152 -4.67 -12.70 -6.31
CA TYR A 152 -3.82 -13.50 -7.18
C TYR A 152 -2.51 -13.76 -6.43
N GLY A 153 -1.64 -14.61 -7.00
CA GLY A 153 -0.31 -14.86 -6.45
C GLY A 153 -0.32 -15.53 -5.07
N LYS A 154 0.86 -15.50 -4.44
CA LYS A 154 1.17 -16.28 -3.24
C LYS A 154 1.50 -15.38 -2.06
N HIS A 155 1.15 -15.85 -0.87
CA HIS A 155 1.54 -15.24 0.42
C HIS A 155 1.10 -13.79 0.62
N ASN A 156 0.08 -13.35 -0.12
CA ASN A 156 -0.55 -12.06 0.10
C ASN A 156 -1.47 -12.08 1.33
N SER A 157 -1.70 -10.92 1.93
CA SER A 157 -2.58 -10.75 3.09
C SER A 157 -3.51 -9.55 2.94
N PHE A 158 -4.74 -9.71 3.43
CA PHE A 158 -5.74 -8.66 3.56
C PHE A 158 -6.33 -8.78 4.97
N ASP A 159 -5.83 -7.97 5.90
CA ASP A 159 -6.12 -8.11 7.33
C ASP A 159 -6.40 -6.76 8.02
N HIS A 160 -7.23 -6.77 9.07
CA HIS A 160 -7.67 -5.55 9.79
C HIS A 160 -8.34 -4.50 8.88
N ASN A 161 -9.06 -4.95 7.85
CA ASN A 161 -9.79 -4.09 6.93
C ASN A 161 -11.29 -4.08 7.27
N PHE A 162 -11.96 -2.98 6.92
CA PHE A 162 -13.41 -2.87 7.01
C PHE A 162 -14.01 -2.88 5.61
N VAL A 163 -14.93 -3.80 5.36
CA VAL A 163 -15.57 -3.95 4.05
C VAL A 163 -17.08 -4.04 4.26
N SER A 164 -17.84 -3.10 3.70
CA SER A 164 -19.29 -3.08 3.85
C SER A 164 -19.99 -2.32 2.73
N GLY A 165 -21.25 -2.71 2.45
CA GLY A 165 -22.12 -1.95 1.55
C GLY A 165 -22.02 -2.30 0.07
N LYS A 166 -21.40 -3.42 -0.31
CA LYS A 166 -21.44 -3.88 -1.71
C LYS A 166 -22.87 -4.23 -2.13
N SER A 167 -23.36 -3.62 -3.20
CA SER A 167 -24.76 -3.72 -3.64
C SER A 167 -24.93 -3.91 -5.16
N ASN A 168 -23.85 -3.93 -5.94
CA ASN A 168 -23.86 -4.33 -7.35
C ASN A 168 -23.37 -5.78 -7.54
N ASP A 169 -23.64 -6.36 -8.71
CA ASP A 169 -23.32 -7.74 -9.07
C ASP A 169 -21.82 -8.10 -8.91
N GLY A 170 -21.54 -9.38 -8.64
CA GLY A 170 -20.20 -9.94 -8.43
C GLY A 170 -19.76 -10.07 -6.96
N GLU A 171 -18.71 -10.85 -6.72
CA GLU A 171 -18.25 -11.17 -5.38
C GLU A 171 -17.58 -9.97 -4.68
N THR A 172 -17.77 -9.83 -3.38
CA THR A 172 -16.98 -8.86 -2.60
C THR A 172 -15.50 -9.19 -2.63
N LEU A 173 -15.15 -10.47 -2.44
CA LEU A 173 -13.78 -10.95 -2.48
C LEU A 173 -13.71 -12.25 -3.27
N ARG A 174 -12.73 -12.38 -4.16
CA ARG A 174 -12.43 -13.63 -4.88
C ARG A 174 -10.93 -13.92 -4.85
N VAL A 175 -10.59 -15.19 -4.65
CA VAL A 175 -9.23 -15.72 -4.79
C VAL A 175 -9.15 -16.50 -6.10
N PHE A 176 -8.25 -16.09 -6.98
CA PHE A 176 -7.97 -16.79 -8.23
C PHE A 176 -6.78 -17.75 -8.05
N PHE A 177 -6.78 -18.84 -8.80
CA PHE A 177 -5.65 -19.78 -8.86
C PHE A 177 -4.58 -19.34 -9.87
N THR A 178 -4.86 -18.33 -10.70
CA THR A 178 -3.93 -17.75 -11.68
C THR A 178 -2.85 -16.93 -10.98
N GLY A 179 -1.64 -16.87 -11.56
CA GLY A 179 -0.48 -16.20 -10.96
C GLY A 179 0.20 -17.01 -9.86
N ASN A 180 -0.22 -18.26 -9.63
CA ASN A 180 0.38 -19.19 -8.68
C ASN A 180 1.42 -20.13 -9.31
N GLN A 181 1.83 -19.87 -10.55
CA GLN A 181 2.87 -20.64 -11.22
C GLN A 181 4.24 -20.36 -10.60
#